data_AF-A0A7C6N324-F1
#
_entry.id   AF-A0A7C6N324-F1
#
_cell.length_a   1.000
_cell.length_b   1.000
_cell.length_c   1.000
_cell.angle_alpha   90.00
_cell.angle_beta   90.00
_cell.angle_gamma   90.00
#
_symmetry.space_group_name_H-M   'P 1'
#
loop_
_entity.id
_entity.type
_entity.pdbx_description
1 polymer ?
#
loop_
_entity_poly.entity_id
_entity_poly.type
_entity_poly.pdbx_seq_one_letter_code
_entity_poly.pdbx_strand_id
1 'polypeptide(L)'
;YITGLDFIIKDENEHEQMHIDEIDEQRLKFIGSIVLGLNDALVEFTGTIAGLSFALGGVRLVALAGIIAGIAASLSMASSEYLSKKQESSNKEALTSSMYTGGAYIITIILMLIPYFLFNNVYICLSLMLLIVVSIIFIFNFYISVAKGERFFHRFLEMVSISLGVASISFVIGFVVKRVFGIDL
;
A
#
# COMPACT_ATOMS: atom_id res chain seq x y z
N TYR A 1 -44.23 39.11 -5.60
CA TYR A 1 -42.80 38.80 -5.62
C TYR A 1 -42.32 38.76 -4.19
N ILE A 2 -41.99 37.57 -3.67
CA ILE A 2 -41.54 37.41 -2.27
C ILE A 2 -40.05 37.76 -2.26
N THR A 3 -39.73 38.99 -1.86
CA THR A 3 -38.41 39.64 -1.92
C THR A 3 -37.31 38.99 -1.06
N GLY A 4 -37.49 37.76 -0.60
CA GLY A 4 -36.50 36.99 0.17
C GLY A 4 -36.32 35.55 -0.28
N LEU A 5 -37.14 35.05 -1.23
CA LEU A 5 -37.06 33.66 -1.67
C LEU A 5 -35.76 33.39 -2.44
N ASP A 6 -35.33 34.33 -3.30
CA ASP A 6 -34.09 34.21 -4.07
C ASP A 6 -32.84 34.23 -3.16
N PHE A 7 -32.90 34.94 -2.03
CA PHE A 7 -31.84 34.95 -1.04
C PHE A 7 -31.74 33.61 -0.32
N ILE A 8 -32.88 33.06 0.13
CA ILE A 8 -32.92 31.75 0.81
C ILE A 8 -32.45 30.63 -0.14
N ILE A 9 -32.89 30.63 -1.41
CA ILE A 9 -32.44 29.63 -2.40
C ILE A 9 -30.94 29.71 -2.62
N LYS A 10 -30.38 30.91 -2.70
CA LYS A 10 -28.94 31.10 -2.88
C LYS A 10 -28.14 30.63 -1.65
N ASP A 11 -28.60 30.99 -0.45
CA ASP A 11 -27.97 30.57 0.82
C ASP A 11 -28.03 29.05 1.01
N GLU A 12 -29.16 28.41 0.68
CA GLU A 12 -29.30 26.94 0.70
C GLU A 12 -28.38 26.26 -0.32
N ASN A 13 -28.28 26.79 -1.55
CA ASN A 13 -27.36 26.23 -2.55
C ASN A 13 -25.89 26.36 -2.11
N GLU A 14 -25.52 27.48 -1.48
CA GLU A 14 -24.16 27.66 -0.94
C GLU A 14 -23.90 26.69 0.22
N HIS A 15 -24.86 26.49 1.13
CA HIS A 15 -24.76 25.49 2.20
C HIS A 15 -24.69 24.05 1.69
N GLU A 16 -25.50 23.68 0.68
CA GLU A 16 -25.48 22.34 0.08
C GLU A 16 -24.13 22.06 -0.59
N GLN A 17 -23.57 23.05 -1.30
CA GLN A 17 -22.25 22.91 -1.93
C GLN A 17 -21.14 22.71 -0.88
N MET A 18 -21.17 23.46 0.22
CA MET A 18 -20.19 23.28 1.30
C MET A 18 -20.23 21.86 1.90
N HIS A 19 -21.42 21.29 2.10
CA HIS A 19 -21.54 19.91 2.59
C HIS A 19 -21.05 18.87 1.57
N ILE A 20 -21.28 19.08 0.27
CA ILE A 20 -20.75 18.20 -0.79
C ILE A 20 -19.22 18.23 -0.77
N ASP A 21 -18.63 19.42 -0.68
CA ASP A 21 -17.18 19.61 -0.68
C ASP A 21 -16.53 18.94 0.55
N GLU A 22 -17.15 19.04 1.74
CA GLU A 22 -16.69 18.35 2.95
C GLU A 22 -16.71 16.81 2.82
N ILE A 23 -17.76 16.26 2.20
CA ILE A 23 -17.88 14.80 1.97
C ILE A 23 -16.79 14.33 0.99
N ASP A 24 -16.57 15.08 -0.08
CA ASP A 24 -15.53 14.75 -1.06
C ASP A 24 -14.13 14.84 -0.42
N GLU A 25 -13.86 15.84 0.42
CA GLU A 25 -12.60 15.96 1.14
C GLU A 25 -12.33 14.74 2.04
N GLN A 26 -13.33 14.26 2.80
CA GLN A 26 -13.19 13.05 3.62
C GLN A 26 -12.91 11.80 2.78
N ARG A 27 -13.61 11.62 1.66
CA ARG A 27 -13.38 10.50 0.75
C ARG A 27 -11.97 10.54 0.16
N LEU A 28 -11.51 11.72 -0.25
CA LEU A 28 -10.16 11.93 -0.77
C LEU A 28 -9.09 11.61 0.28
N LYS A 29 -9.30 12.00 1.55
CA LYS A 29 -8.40 11.64 2.66
C LYS A 29 -8.28 10.13 2.83
N PHE A 30 -9.40 9.40 2.88
CA PHE A 30 -9.38 7.95 3.06
C PHE A 30 -8.77 7.21 1.86
N ILE A 31 -9.06 7.65 0.63
CA ILE A 31 -8.38 7.13 -0.57
C ILE A 31 -6.87 7.38 -0.46
N GLY A 32 -6.46 8.55 0.05
CA GLY A 32 -5.06 8.86 0.34
C GLY A 32 -4.40 7.84 1.26
N SER A 33 -5.01 7.55 2.41
CA SER A 33 -4.50 6.57 3.39
C SER A 33 -4.42 5.15 2.83
N ILE A 34 -5.39 4.71 2.03
CA ILE A 34 -5.33 3.41 1.33
C ILE A 34 -4.14 3.37 0.36
N VAL A 35 -3.99 4.40 -0.47
CA VAL A 35 -2.92 4.49 -1.47
C VAL A 35 -1.56 4.53 -0.80
N LEU A 36 -1.43 5.25 0.33
CA LEU A 36 -0.22 5.28 1.13
C LEU A 36 0.14 3.87 1.62
N GLY A 37 -0.80 3.20 2.29
CA GLY A 37 -0.59 1.85 2.84
C GLY A 37 -0.20 0.81 1.79
N LEU A 38 -0.85 0.87 0.62
CA LEU A 38 -0.58 -0.07 -0.47
C LEU A 38 0.76 0.21 -1.15
N ASN A 39 1.09 1.47 -1.46
CA ASN A 39 2.35 1.80 -2.11
C ASN A 39 3.56 1.44 -1.24
N ASP A 40 3.48 1.72 0.05
CA ASP A 40 4.55 1.39 0.99
C ASP A 40 4.74 -0.13 1.11
N ALA A 41 3.64 -0.88 1.31
CA ALA A 41 3.68 -2.34 1.34
C ALA A 41 4.30 -2.94 0.06
N LEU A 42 3.92 -2.43 -1.11
CA LEU A 42 4.43 -2.92 -2.38
C LEU A 42 5.93 -2.69 -2.57
N VAL A 43 6.51 -1.64 -1.99
CA VAL A 43 7.96 -1.38 -2.11
C VAL A 43 8.71 -2.11 -1.01
N GLU A 44 8.33 -1.90 0.25
CA GLU A 44 9.01 -2.46 1.43
C GLU A 44 8.94 -3.99 1.44
N PHE A 45 7.73 -4.54 1.26
CA PHE A 45 7.52 -5.97 1.39
C PHE A 45 8.09 -6.75 0.18
N THR A 46 8.10 -6.13 -1.01
CA THR A 46 8.75 -6.70 -2.20
C THR A 46 10.25 -6.85 -1.99
N GLY A 47 10.91 -5.81 -1.44
CA GLY A 47 12.31 -5.88 -1.05
C GLY A 47 12.57 -6.98 -0.02
N THR A 48 11.75 -7.01 1.03
CA THR A 48 11.87 -7.98 2.13
C THR A 48 11.76 -9.42 1.63
N ILE A 49 10.70 -9.75 0.87
CA ILE A 49 10.48 -11.10 0.38
C ILE A 49 11.52 -11.50 -0.68
N ALA A 50 11.97 -10.58 -1.53
CA ALA A 50 13.04 -10.86 -2.50
C ALA A 50 14.36 -11.22 -1.80
N GLY A 51 14.75 -10.43 -0.79
CA GLY A 51 15.94 -10.70 0.03
C GLY A 51 15.84 -12.01 0.80
N LEU A 52 14.71 -12.25 1.48
CA LEU A 52 14.48 -13.49 2.24
C LEU A 52 14.44 -14.73 1.34
N SER A 53 13.84 -14.61 0.15
CA SER A 53 13.78 -15.71 -0.84
C SER A 53 15.17 -16.24 -1.20
N PHE A 54 16.14 -15.35 -1.34
CA PHE A 54 17.52 -15.71 -1.62
C PHE A 54 18.29 -16.14 -0.37
N ALA A 55 18.14 -15.41 0.73
CA ALA A 55 18.88 -15.67 1.96
C ALA A 55 18.51 -17.03 2.58
N LEU A 56 17.22 -17.37 2.61
CA LEU A 56 16.72 -18.55 3.32
C LEU A 56 16.56 -19.77 2.42
N GLY A 57 16.33 -19.60 1.10
CA GLY A 57 16.17 -20.69 0.12
C GLY A 57 14.91 -21.56 0.27
N GLY A 58 14.37 -21.72 1.48
CA GLY A 58 13.19 -22.53 1.77
C GLY A 58 11.88 -21.72 1.71
N VAL A 59 10.95 -22.13 0.85
CA VAL A 59 9.65 -21.45 0.67
C VAL A 59 8.88 -21.27 1.98
N ARG A 60 8.85 -22.30 2.84
CA ARG A 60 8.16 -22.24 4.14
C ARG A 60 8.77 -21.22 5.08
N LEU A 61 10.11 -21.11 5.10
CA LEU A 61 10.81 -20.15 5.95
C LEU A 61 10.52 -18.72 5.48
N VAL A 62 10.52 -18.49 4.16
CA VAL A 62 10.16 -17.20 3.59
C VAL A 62 8.72 -16.84 3.90
N ALA A 63 7.78 -17.79 3.78
CA ALA A 63 6.38 -17.56 4.12
C ALA A 63 6.21 -17.17 5.60
N LEU A 64 6.82 -17.93 6.52
CA LEU A 64 6.71 -17.66 7.96
C LEU A 64 7.36 -16.33 8.35
N ALA A 65 8.57 -16.06 7.87
CA ALA A 65 9.26 -14.80 8.09
C ALA A 65 8.47 -13.62 7.48
N GLY A 66 7.91 -13.83 6.28
CA GLY A 66 7.08 -12.85 5.59
C GLY A 66 5.79 -12.51 6.35
N ILE A 67 5.09 -13.49 6.91
CA ILE A 67 3.89 -13.23 7.74
C ILE A 67 4.26 -12.38 8.96
N ILE A 68 5.32 -12.76 9.69
CA ILE A 68 5.74 -12.06 10.90
C ILE A 68 6.17 -10.63 10.57
N ALA A 69 7.06 -10.47 9.60
CA ALA A 69 7.56 -9.17 9.17
C ALA A 69 6.43 -8.31 8.61
N GLY A 70 5.55 -8.87 7.78
CA GLY A 70 4.44 -8.15 7.17
C GLY A 70 3.43 -7.66 8.21
N ILE A 71 3.01 -8.50 9.15
CA ILE A 71 2.08 -8.08 10.22
C ILE A 71 2.73 -6.99 11.08
N ALA A 72 4.00 -7.13 11.43
CA ALA A 72 4.72 -6.12 12.20
C ALA A 72 4.80 -4.78 11.45
N ALA A 73 5.14 -4.81 10.15
CA ALA A 73 5.21 -3.63 9.30
C ALA A 73 3.84 -2.95 9.16
N SER A 74 2.78 -3.71 8.88
CA SER A 74 1.42 -3.17 8.79
C SER A 74 0.96 -2.48 10.07
N LEU A 75 1.19 -3.10 11.23
CA LEU A 75 0.86 -2.50 12.53
C LEU A 75 1.67 -1.24 12.79
N SER A 76 2.95 -1.25 12.42
CA SER A 76 3.84 -0.09 12.53
C SER A 76 3.34 1.07 11.66
N MET A 77 2.95 0.78 10.42
CA MET A 77 2.45 1.79 9.49
C MET A 77 1.09 2.33 9.91
N ALA A 78 0.16 1.47 10.35
CA ALA A 78 -1.12 1.90 10.90
C ALA A 78 -0.93 2.80 12.14
N SER A 79 0.00 2.43 13.02
CA SER A 79 0.32 3.24 14.20
C SER A 79 0.92 4.60 13.81
N SER A 80 1.80 4.62 12.81
CA SER A 80 2.43 5.85 12.31
C SER A 80 1.41 6.78 11.66
N GLU A 81 0.48 6.25 10.85
CA GLU A 81 -0.61 7.02 10.26
C GLU A 81 -1.57 7.57 11.33
N TYR A 82 -1.92 6.76 12.34
CA TYR A 82 -2.75 7.21 13.45
C TYR A 82 -2.12 8.40 14.18
N LEU A 83 -0.83 8.29 14.51
CA LEU A 83 -0.10 9.36 15.21
C LEU A 83 0.00 10.63 14.37
N SER A 84 0.26 10.50 13.05
CA SER A 84 0.29 11.63 12.13
C SER A 84 -1.08 12.31 12.05
N LYS A 85 -2.15 11.56 11.80
CA LYS A 85 -3.50 12.13 11.63
C LYS A 85 -4.11 12.66 12.92
N LYS A 86 -3.71 12.14 14.08
CA LYS A 86 -4.14 12.66 15.38
C LYS A 86 -3.65 14.08 15.65
N GLN A 87 -2.54 14.50 15.03
CA GLN A 87 -2.02 15.86 15.16
C GLN A 87 -2.73 16.85 14.22
N GLU A 88 -3.24 16.36 13.09
CA GLU A 88 -3.82 17.19 12.02
C GLU A 88 -5.36 17.25 12.06
N SER A 89 -6.01 16.25 12.64
CA SER A 89 -7.44 15.95 12.43
C SER A 89 -8.10 15.37 13.69
N SER A 90 -9.40 15.07 13.61
CA SER A 90 -10.13 14.46 14.73
C SER A 90 -9.61 13.07 15.06
N ASN A 91 -9.67 12.67 16.34
CA ASN A 91 -9.29 11.32 16.79
C ASN A 91 -10.07 10.22 16.04
N LYS A 92 -11.32 10.49 15.66
CA LYS A 92 -12.14 9.56 14.85
C LYS A 92 -11.56 9.38 13.46
N GLU A 93 -11.20 10.47 12.79
CA GLU A 93 -10.61 10.45 11.44
C GLU A 93 -9.23 9.80 11.46
N ALA A 94 -8.43 10.05 12.49
CA ALA A 94 -7.13 9.43 12.68
C ALA A 94 -7.25 7.89 12.81
N LEU A 95 -8.22 7.41 13.59
CA LEU A 95 -8.48 5.98 13.73
C LEU A 95 -8.97 5.37 12.42
N THR A 96 -9.87 6.04 11.72
CA THR A 96 -10.37 5.57 10.43
C THR A 96 -9.25 5.49 9.38
N SER A 97 -8.40 6.51 9.30
CA SER A 97 -7.27 6.58 8.36
C SER A 97 -6.23 5.50 8.63
N SER A 98 -5.90 5.24 9.90
CA SER A 98 -4.96 4.17 10.26
C SER A 98 -5.50 2.78 9.97
N MET A 99 -6.80 2.54 10.18
CA MET A 99 -7.44 1.28 9.82
C MET A 99 -7.42 1.03 8.31
N TYR A 100 -7.70 2.06 7.50
CA TYR A 100 -7.63 1.95 6.04
C TYR A 100 -6.20 1.67 5.56
N THR A 101 -5.20 2.37 6.13
CA THR A 101 -3.78 2.16 5.81
C THR A 101 -3.32 0.75 6.17
N GLY A 102 -3.54 0.35 7.44
CA GLY A 102 -3.16 -0.98 7.92
C GLY A 102 -3.86 -2.11 7.18
N GLY A 103 -5.17 -1.96 6.93
CA GLY A 103 -5.96 -2.92 6.16
C GLY A 103 -5.46 -3.08 4.73
N ALA A 104 -5.20 -1.98 4.02
CA ALA A 104 -4.63 -2.01 2.68
C ALA A 104 -3.25 -2.72 2.66
N TYR A 105 -2.43 -2.47 3.68
CA TYR A 105 -1.13 -3.12 3.83
C TYR A 105 -1.27 -4.64 4.03
N ILE A 106 -2.13 -5.09 4.95
CA ILE A 106 -2.36 -6.53 5.21
C ILE A 106 -2.86 -7.24 3.97
N ILE A 107 -3.83 -6.65 3.26
CA ILE A 107 -4.37 -7.23 2.03
C ILE A 107 -3.26 -7.41 1.00
N THR A 108 -2.39 -6.41 0.85
CA THR A 108 -1.24 -6.46 -0.06
C THR A 108 -0.27 -7.59 0.30
N ILE A 109 0.09 -7.72 1.59
CA ILE A 109 0.94 -8.83 2.07
C ILE A 109 0.32 -10.19 1.76
N ILE A 110 -0.97 -10.35 2.06
CA ILE A 110 -1.66 -11.63 1.85
C ILE A 110 -1.59 -12.00 0.37
N LEU A 111 -1.92 -11.06 -0.53
CA LEU A 111 -1.84 -11.28 -1.98
C LEU A 111 -0.43 -11.67 -2.42
N MET A 112 0.59 -10.99 -1.91
CA MET A 112 1.99 -11.28 -2.24
C MET A 112 2.48 -12.63 -1.71
N LEU A 113 1.96 -13.11 -0.58
CA LEU A 113 2.36 -14.39 0.01
C LEU A 113 1.64 -15.61 -0.59
N ILE A 114 0.52 -15.44 -1.30
CA ILE A 114 -0.24 -16.55 -1.91
C ILE A 114 0.67 -17.57 -2.65
N PRO A 115 1.60 -17.15 -3.54
CA PRO A 115 2.46 -18.10 -4.25
C PRO A 115 3.31 -18.97 -3.31
N TYR A 116 3.73 -18.43 -2.17
CA TYR A 116 4.57 -19.14 -1.18
C TYR A 116 3.79 -20.22 -0.40
N PHE A 117 2.46 -20.20 -0.44
CA PHE A 117 1.64 -21.29 0.11
C PHE A 117 1.27 -22.35 -0.92
N LEU A 118 1.32 -22.01 -2.22
CA LEU A 118 0.87 -22.89 -3.30
C LEU A 118 1.99 -23.71 -3.94
N PHE A 119 3.21 -23.18 -3.97
CA PHE A 119 4.33 -23.79 -4.69
C PHE A 119 5.51 -24.12 -3.76
N ASN A 120 6.33 -25.10 -4.14
CA ASN A 120 7.49 -25.54 -3.35
C ASN A 120 8.84 -24.99 -3.88
N ASN A 121 8.83 -24.28 -5.00
CA ASN A 121 10.03 -23.70 -5.60
C ASN A 121 10.08 -22.20 -5.35
N VAL A 122 11.09 -21.75 -4.59
CA VAL A 122 11.23 -20.35 -4.17
C VAL A 122 11.34 -19.37 -5.35
N TYR A 123 11.95 -19.78 -6.46
CA TYR A 123 12.09 -18.93 -7.64
C TYR A 123 10.77 -18.78 -8.41
N ILE A 124 9.93 -19.82 -8.41
CA ILE A 124 8.57 -19.75 -8.96
C ILE A 124 7.71 -18.83 -8.08
N CYS A 125 7.78 -18.99 -6.76
CA CYS A 125 7.07 -18.13 -5.81
C CYS A 125 7.44 -16.65 -6.00
N LEU A 126 8.75 -16.36 -6.08
CA LEU A 126 9.26 -15.01 -6.27
C LEU A 126 8.79 -14.40 -7.60
N SER A 127 8.86 -15.17 -8.70
CA SER A 127 8.42 -14.71 -10.02
C SER A 127 6.92 -14.37 -10.04
N LEU A 128 6.10 -15.25 -9.45
CA LEU A 128 4.65 -15.01 -9.34
C LEU A 128 4.33 -13.84 -8.41
N MET A 129 5.06 -13.69 -7.30
CA MET A 129 4.90 -12.54 -6.40
C MET A 129 5.22 -11.23 -7.12
N LEU A 130 6.28 -11.16 -7.93
CA LEU A 130 6.61 -9.98 -8.72
C LEU A 130 5.53 -9.66 -9.76
N LEU A 131 4.95 -10.68 -10.40
CA LEU A 131 3.81 -10.49 -11.30
C LEU A 131 2.58 -9.94 -10.57
N ILE A 132 2.29 -10.44 -9.36
CA ILE A 132 1.23 -9.91 -8.51
C ILE A 132 1.49 -8.45 -8.16
N VAL A 133 2.71 -8.10 -7.75
CA VAL A 133 3.11 -6.72 -7.45
C VAL A 133 2.87 -5.80 -8.64
N VAL A 134 3.39 -6.15 -9.83
CA VAL A 134 3.18 -5.35 -11.04
C VAL A 134 1.69 -5.22 -11.38
N SER A 135 0.91 -6.29 -11.19
CA SER A 135 -0.54 -6.28 -11.43
C SER A 135 -1.28 -5.36 -10.45
N ILE A 136 -0.92 -5.38 -9.17
CA ILE A 136 -1.51 -4.48 -8.16
C ILE A 136 -1.14 -3.02 -8.51
N ILE A 137 0.13 -2.73 -8.81
CA ILE A 137 0.58 -1.39 -9.22
C ILE A 137 -0.21 -0.91 -10.44
N PHE A 138 -0.41 -1.77 -11.43
CA PHE A 138 -1.21 -1.46 -12.62
C PHE A 138 -2.64 -1.09 -12.27
N ILE A 139 -3.35 -1.97 -11.54
CA ILE A 139 -4.77 -1.77 -11.19
C ILE A 139 -4.94 -0.49 -10.36
N PHE A 140 -4.08 -0.27 -9.36
CA PHE A 140 -4.20 0.88 -8.48
C PHE A 140 -3.87 2.19 -9.18
N ASN A 141 -2.80 2.24 -9.97
CA ASN A 141 -2.48 3.45 -10.73
C ASN A 141 -3.55 3.76 -11.78
N PHE A 142 -4.15 2.72 -12.39
CA PHE A 142 -5.25 2.92 -13.33
C PHE A 142 -6.46 3.52 -12.62
N TYR A 143 -6.85 2.98 -11.46
CA TYR A 143 -7.93 3.53 -10.65
C TYR A 143 -7.69 4.99 -10.27
N ILE A 144 -6.49 5.33 -9.77
CA ILE A 144 -6.15 6.72 -9.39
C ILE A 144 -6.16 7.64 -10.62
N SER A 145 -5.64 7.18 -11.76
CA SER A 145 -5.62 7.97 -12.99
C SER A 145 -7.04 8.33 -13.45
N VAL A 146 -7.98 7.38 -13.36
CA VAL A 146 -9.39 7.60 -13.67
C VAL A 146 -10.07 8.49 -12.63
N ALA A 147 -9.82 8.26 -11.34
CA ALA A 147 -10.48 8.97 -10.25
C ALA A 147 -9.99 10.42 -10.05
N LYS A 148 -8.68 10.66 -10.25
CA LYS A 148 -8.03 11.95 -9.98
C LYS A 148 -7.53 12.67 -11.23
N GLY A 149 -7.74 12.11 -12.43
CA GLY A 149 -7.26 12.70 -13.69
C GLY A 149 -5.74 12.73 -13.83
N GLU A 150 -5.02 11.91 -13.06
CA GLU A 150 -3.56 11.91 -13.04
C GLU A 150 -2.95 11.07 -14.18
N ARG A 151 -1.66 11.30 -14.49
CA ARG A 151 -0.95 10.60 -15.56
C ARG A 151 -0.58 9.16 -15.15
N PHE A 152 -1.41 8.19 -15.55
CA PHE A 152 -1.22 6.75 -15.29
C PHE A 152 0.22 6.26 -15.56
N PHE A 153 0.71 6.45 -16.78
CA PHE A 153 1.94 5.80 -17.25
C PHE A 153 3.18 6.23 -16.47
N HIS A 154 3.23 7.51 -16.07
CA HIS A 154 4.37 8.04 -15.31
C HIS A 154 4.44 7.42 -13.92
N ARG A 155 3.32 7.44 -13.18
CA ARG A 155 3.24 6.87 -11.82
C ARG A 155 3.42 5.35 -11.82
N PHE A 156 2.84 4.67 -12.80
CA PHE A 156 3.01 3.23 -12.97
C PHE A 156 4.48 2.86 -13.16
N LEU A 157 5.18 3.52 -14.10
CA LEU A 157 6.61 3.26 -14.34
C LEU A 157 7.48 3.61 -13.14
N GLU A 158 7.20 4.70 -12.46
CA GLU A 158 7.91 5.12 -11.25
C GLU A 158 7.79 4.04 -10.17
N MET A 159 6.58 3.63 -9.84
CA MET A 159 6.33 2.61 -8.81
C MET A 159 6.93 1.25 -9.18
N VAL A 160 6.75 0.79 -10.42
CA VAL A 160 7.37 -0.48 -10.87
C VAL A 160 8.89 -0.41 -10.79
N SER A 161 9.49 0.70 -11.21
CA SER A 161 10.95 0.87 -11.18
C SER A 161 11.49 0.89 -9.75
N ILE A 162 10.79 1.57 -8.83
CA ILE A 162 11.16 1.60 -7.41
C ILE A 162 11.02 0.20 -6.81
N SER A 163 9.88 -0.48 -6.97
CA SER A 163 9.66 -1.82 -6.40
C SER A 163 10.66 -2.86 -6.95
N LEU A 164 10.90 -2.88 -8.27
CA LEU A 164 11.87 -3.80 -8.88
C LEU A 164 13.31 -3.44 -8.50
N GLY A 165 13.64 -2.15 -8.40
CA GLY A 165 14.94 -1.68 -7.94
C GLY A 165 15.24 -2.10 -6.52
N VAL A 166 14.29 -1.88 -5.61
CA VAL A 166 14.39 -2.31 -4.20
C VAL A 166 14.46 -3.83 -4.09
N ALA A 167 13.64 -4.59 -4.83
CA ALA A 167 13.76 -6.05 -4.89
C ALA A 167 15.16 -6.50 -5.32
N SER A 168 15.70 -5.90 -6.38
CA SER A 168 17.01 -6.26 -6.93
C SER A 168 18.14 -5.99 -5.93
N ILE A 169 18.11 -4.83 -5.27
CA ILE A 169 19.10 -4.47 -4.23
C ILE A 169 18.96 -5.41 -3.04
N SER A 170 17.75 -5.63 -2.53
CA SER A 170 17.51 -6.49 -1.37
C SER A 170 17.85 -7.95 -1.66
N PHE A 171 17.66 -8.42 -2.88
CA PHE A 171 18.10 -9.73 -3.34
C PHE A 171 19.63 -9.86 -3.25
N VAL A 172 20.37 -8.86 -3.74
CA VAL A 172 21.85 -8.86 -3.66
C VAL A 172 22.30 -8.84 -2.21
N ILE A 173 21.65 -8.05 -1.36
CA ILE A 173 21.90 -8.06 0.09
C ILE A 173 21.65 -9.45 0.67
N GLY A 174 20.52 -10.08 0.33
CA GLY A 174 20.20 -11.45 0.76
C GLY A 174 21.26 -12.48 0.34
N PHE A 175 21.79 -12.35 -0.89
CA PHE A 175 22.89 -13.18 -1.39
C PHE A 175 24.19 -12.97 -0.58
N VAL A 176 24.56 -11.71 -0.30
CA VAL A 176 25.75 -11.40 0.51
C VAL A 176 25.60 -11.95 1.92
N VAL A 177 24.43 -11.76 2.55
CA VAL A 177 24.13 -12.27 3.89
C VAL A 177 24.26 -13.79 3.92
N LYS A 178 23.67 -14.50 2.94
CA LYS A 178 23.80 -15.97 2.86
C LYS A 178 25.25 -16.42 2.82
N ARG A 179 26.08 -15.76 2.01
CA ARG A 179 27.50 -16.11 1.84
C ARG A 179 28.34 -15.80 3.07
N VAL A 180 28.09 -14.67 3.74
CA VAL A 180 28.87 -14.25 4.92
C VAL A 180 28.53 -15.08 6.15
N PHE A 181 27.25 -15.38 6.36
CA PHE A 181 26.79 -16.11 7.54
C PHE A 181 26.76 -17.63 7.35
N GLY A 182 27.14 -18.14 6.17
CA GLY A 182 27.20 -19.58 5.90
C GLY A 182 25.86 -20.27 6.10
N ILE A 183 24.76 -19.61 5.75
CA ILE A 183 23.41 -20.15 5.87
C ILE A 183 23.23 -21.18 4.75
N ASP A 184 23.75 -22.39 4.96
CA ASP A 184 23.41 -23.59 4.19
C ASP A 184 22.20 -24.25 4.87
N LEU A 185 21.01 -23.74 4.54
CA LEU A 185 19.72 -24.34 4.87
C LEU A 185 19.32 -25.38 3.82
#